data_AF-A0AAW6LI78-F1
#
_entry.id   AF-A0AAW6LI78-F1
#
_cell.length_a   1.000
_cell.length_b   1.000
_cell.length_c   1.000
_cell.angle_alpha   90.00
_cell.angle_beta   90.00
_cell.angle_gamma   90.00
#
_symmetry.space_group_name_H-M   'P 1'
#
loop_
_entity.id
_entity.type
_entity.pdbx_description
1 polymer ?
#
loop_
_entity_poly.entity_id
_entity_poly.type
_entity_poly.pdbx_seq_one_letter_code
_entity_poly.pdbx_strand_id
1 'polypeptide(L)'
;MGPILQVDFAALQQLSADLSRIADQISGIDSAGPIFEAAAALNSSAVAAVSTGNAGVIADAYRHLATQLGLMASGTADAARLFDAAEAEVVSELRGAY
;
A
#
# COMPACT_ATOMS: atom_id res chain seq x y z
N MET A 1 -32.78 -8.33 1.99
CA MET A 1 -32.62 -6.87 2.16
C MET A 1 -31.21 -6.50 1.74
N GLY A 2 -31.03 -5.42 0.99
CA GLY A 2 -29.70 -4.93 0.60
C GLY A 2 -29.06 -4.07 1.70
N PRO A 3 -27.76 -3.73 1.57
CA PRO A 3 -27.05 -2.92 2.56
C PRO A 3 -27.63 -1.50 2.65
N ILE A 4 -27.79 -1.01 3.88
CA ILE A 4 -28.40 0.28 4.23
C ILE A 4 -27.40 1.40 4.02
N LEU A 5 -26.14 1.18 4.41
CA LEU A 5 -25.06 2.17 4.28
C LEU A 5 -24.57 2.37 2.84
N GLN A 6 -25.08 1.60 1.86
CA GLN A 6 -24.70 1.66 0.45
C GLN A 6 -23.18 1.52 0.19
N VAL A 7 -22.44 0.94 1.14
CA VAL A 7 -21.02 0.63 1.00
C VAL A 7 -20.86 -0.77 0.45
N ASP A 8 -20.05 -0.91 -0.61
CA ASP A 8 -19.63 -2.22 -1.11
C ASP A 8 -18.43 -2.73 -0.29
N PHE A 9 -18.73 -3.50 0.75
CA PHE A 9 -17.73 -4.10 1.64
C PHE A 9 -16.76 -5.01 0.91
N ALA A 10 -17.25 -5.77 -0.07
CA ALA A 10 -16.43 -6.69 -0.84
C ALA A 10 -15.44 -5.91 -1.71
N ALA A 11 -15.88 -4.81 -2.31
CA ALA A 11 -14.99 -3.91 -3.06
C ALA A 11 -13.92 -3.26 -2.18
N LEU A 12 -14.25 -2.83 -0.95
CA LEU A 12 -13.26 -2.27 -0.02
C LEU A 12 -12.24 -3.31 0.42
N GLN A 13 -12.68 -4.53 0.76
CA GLN A 13 -11.77 -5.62 1.13
C GLN A 13 -10.86 -6.01 -0.04
N GLN A 14 -11.41 -6.06 -1.25
CA GLN A 14 -10.65 -6.34 -2.47
C GLN A 14 -9.60 -5.25 -2.73
N LEU A 15 -9.97 -3.98 -2.61
CA LEU A 15 -9.05 -2.85 -2.76
C LEU A 15 -7.91 -2.93 -1.75
N SER A 16 -8.20 -3.21 -0.47
CA SER A 16 -7.16 -3.38 0.57
C SER A 16 -6.19 -4.52 0.23
N ALA A 17 -6.71 -5.67 -0.24
CA ALA A 17 -5.89 -6.80 -0.64
C ALA A 17 -5.01 -6.48 -1.86
N ASP A 18 -5.55 -5.75 -2.83
CA ASP A 18 -4.82 -5.35 -4.03
C ASP A 18 -3.73 -4.32 -3.70
N LEU A 19 -4.02 -3.33 -2.85
CA LEU A 19 -3.03 -2.35 -2.39
C LEU A 19 -1.89 -3.02 -1.61
N SER A 20 -2.21 -3.96 -0.72
CA SER A 20 -1.20 -4.74 0.01
C SER A 20 -0.30 -5.52 -0.96
N ARG A 21 -0.90 -6.19 -1.95
CA ARG A 21 -0.15 -6.95 -2.96
C ARG A 21 0.79 -6.05 -3.77
N ILE A 22 0.33 -4.87 -4.16
CA ILE A 22 1.15 -3.90 -4.91
C ILE A 22 2.28 -3.37 -4.02
N ALA A 23 2.01 -3.08 -2.74
CA ALA A 23 3.03 -2.66 -1.79
C ALA A 23 4.15 -3.70 -1.66
N ASP A 24 3.77 -4.98 -1.52
CA ASP A 24 4.72 -6.10 -1.45
C ASP A 24 5.53 -6.25 -2.74
N GLN A 25 4.87 -6.16 -3.90
CA GLN A 25 5.54 -6.20 -5.20
C GLN A 25 6.59 -5.10 -5.32
N ILE A 26 6.25 -3.86 -4.94
CA ILE A 26 7.16 -2.71 -5.01
C ILE A 26 8.28 -2.84 -3.99
N SER A 27 7.99 -3.33 -2.79
CA SER A 27 9.00 -3.62 -1.76
C SER A 27 9.99 -4.71 -2.20
N GLY A 28 9.58 -5.61 -3.10
CA GLY A 28 10.42 -6.65 -3.67
C GLY A 28 11.32 -6.17 -4.83
N ILE A 29 11.14 -4.94 -5.34
CA ILE A 29 11.94 -4.42 -6.43
C ILE A 29 13.29 -3.94 -5.89
N ASP A 30 14.38 -4.56 -6.37
CA ASP A 30 15.71 -3.99 -6.24
C ASP A 30 15.91 -2.87 -7.27
N SER A 31 15.50 -1.67 -6.90
CA SER A 31 15.51 -0.51 -7.80
C SER A 31 16.90 0.12 -7.98
N ALA A 32 17.89 -0.29 -7.18
CA ALA A 32 19.18 0.40 -7.08
C ALA A 32 20.40 -0.52 -7.23
N GLY A 33 20.27 -1.83 -6.96
CA GLY A 33 21.35 -2.82 -7.05
C GLY A 33 22.16 -2.76 -8.35
N PRO A 34 21.52 -2.80 -9.54
CA PRO A 34 22.25 -2.72 -10.81
C PRO A 34 23.08 -1.43 -10.97
N ILE A 35 22.63 -0.32 -10.35
CA ILE A 35 23.36 0.95 -10.39
C ILE A 35 24.55 0.93 -9.44
N PHE A 36 24.39 0.34 -8.25
CA PHE A 36 25.51 0.16 -7.31
C PHE A 36 26.59 -0.77 -7.88
N GLU A 37 26.19 -1.85 -8.55
CA GLU A 37 27.11 -2.75 -9.24
C GLU A 37 27.88 -2.03 -10.35
N ALA A 38 27.18 -1.27 -11.20
CA ALA A 38 27.82 -0.48 -12.25
C ALA A 38 28.75 0.60 -11.67
N ALA A 39 28.35 1.28 -10.60
CA ALA A 39 29.16 2.30 -9.94
C ALA A 39 30.44 1.72 -9.33
N ALA A 40 30.39 0.50 -8.79
CA ALA A 40 31.56 -0.21 -8.27
C ALA A 40 32.62 -0.47 -9.36
N ALA A 41 32.19 -0.74 -10.60
CA ALA A 41 33.10 -0.93 -11.74
C ALA A 41 33.79 0.38 -12.20
N LEU A 42 33.24 1.54 -11.84
CA LEU A 42 33.74 2.86 -12.27
C LEU A 42 34.85 3.45 -11.37
N ASN A 43 35.47 2.62 -10.52
CA ASN A 43 36.69 2.88 -9.74
C ASN A 43 36.76 4.27 -9.07
N SER A 44 35.74 4.60 -8.27
CA SER A 44 35.68 5.83 -7.45
C SER A 44 35.72 7.15 -8.24
N SER A 45 35.26 7.14 -9.48
CA SER A 45 35.07 8.35 -10.30
C SER A 45 33.92 9.24 -9.79
N ALA A 46 33.90 10.51 -10.23
CA ALA A 46 32.78 11.41 -9.96
C ALA A 46 31.43 10.85 -10.46
N VAL A 47 31.44 10.11 -11.57
CA VAL A 47 30.24 9.43 -12.10
C VAL A 47 29.77 8.36 -11.12
N ALA A 48 30.68 7.54 -10.58
CA ALA A 48 30.34 6.53 -9.58
C ALA A 48 29.66 7.14 -8.34
N ALA A 49 30.18 8.28 -7.86
CA ALA A 49 29.63 8.98 -6.71
C ALA A 49 28.20 9.51 -6.97
N VAL A 50 27.99 10.18 -8.12
CA VAL A 50 26.67 10.69 -8.50
C VAL A 50 25.67 9.55 -8.72
N SER A 51 26.07 8.48 -9.41
CA SER A 51 25.22 7.31 -9.65
C SER A 51 24.80 6.64 -8.34
N THR A 52 25.73 6.45 -7.40
CA THR A 52 25.44 5.87 -6.07
C THR A 52 24.46 6.74 -5.28
N GLY A 53 24.65 8.06 -5.28
CA GLY A 53 23.74 8.99 -4.61
C GLY A 53 22.33 8.93 -5.18
N ASN A 54 22.21 8.97 -6.51
CA ASN A 54 20.91 8.90 -7.20
C ASN A 54 20.24 7.53 -7.01
N ALA A 55 21.00 6.44 -7.01
CA ALA A 55 20.50 5.09 -6.75
C ALA A 55 19.90 4.99 -5.33
N GLY A 56 20.56 5.60 -4.33
CA GLY A 56 20.03 5.71 -2.97
C GLY A 56 18.68 6.42 -2.92
N VAL A 57 18.56 7.57 -3.59
CA VAL A 57 17.29 8.32 -3.67
C VAL A 57 16.17 7.50 -4.32
N ILE A 58 16.48 6.75 -5.38
CA ILE A 58 15.51 5.87 -6.03
C ILE A 58 15.06 4.75 -5.07
N ALA A 59 15.99 4.09 -4.38
CA ALA A 59 15.65 3.06 -3.40
C ALA A 59 14.80 3.59 -2.23
N ASP A 60 15.09 4.79 -1.75
CA ASP A 60 14.26 5.46 -0.74
C ASP A 60 12.84 5.74 -1.26
N ALA A 61 12.72 6.20 -2.51
CA ALA A 61 11.42 6.49 -3.12
C ALA A 61 10.55 5.22 -3.27
N TYR A 62 11.13 4.10 -3.70
CA TYR A 62 10.41 2.81 -3.79
C TYR A 62 9.94 2.33 -2.41
N ARG A 63 10.81 2.40 -1.40
CA ARG A 63 10.44 2.07 -0.01
C ARG A 63 9.33 2.97 0.53
N HIS A 64 9.41 4.28 0.24
CA HIS A 64 8.39 5.23 0.67
C HIS A 64 7.04 4.92 0.03
N LEU A 65 7.02 4.64 -1.27
CA LEU A 65 5.79 4.34 -2.01
C LEU A 65 5.15 3.03 -1.55
N ALA A 66 5.95 1.97 -1.33
CA ALA A 66 5.46 0.72 -0.74
C ALA A 66 4.84 0.96 0.65
N THR A 67 5.48 1.80 1.48
CA THR A 67 4.95 2.17 2.80
C THR A 67 3.61 2.88 2.70
N GLN A 68 3.49 3.87 1.80
CA GLN A 68 2.23 4.60 1.60
C GLN A 68 1.10 3.68 1.14
N LEU A 69 1.37 2.76 0.22
CA LEU A 69 0.39 1.76 -0.22
C LEU A 69 -0.05 0.84 0.92
N GLY A 70 0.89 0.40 1.77
CA GLY A 70 0.57 -0.39 2.96
C GLY A 70 -0.33 0.37 3.95
N LEU A 71 -0.06 1.66 4.17
CA LEU A 71 -0.91 2.51 5.01
C LEU A 71 -2.32 2.68 4.41
N MET A 72 -2.42 2.88 3.10
CA MET A 72 -3.71 2.94 2.40
C MET A 72 -4.48 1.62 2.54
N ALA A 73 -3.81 0.48 2.33
CA ALA A 73 -4.42 -0.84 2.48
C ALA A 73 -4.97 -1.06 3.89
N SER A 74 -4.20 -0.70 4.93
CA SER A 74 -4.63 -0.76 6.33
C SER A 74 -5.87 0.12 6.56
N GLY A 75 -5.83 1.38 6.13
CA GLY A 75 -6.94 2.32 6.30
C GLY A 75 -8.22 1.84 5.59
N THR A 76 -8.09 1.26 4.39
CA THR A 76 -9.22 0.67 3.66
C THR A 76 -9.80 -0.54 4.40
N ALA A 77 -8.95 -1.41 4.96
CA ALA A 77 -9.43 -2.56 5.76
C ALA A 77 -10.16 -2.11 7.02
N ASP A 78 -9.61 -1.11 7.72
CA ASP A 78 -10.22 -0.57 8.94
C ASP A 78 -11.56 0.11 8.64
N ALA A 79 -11.65 0.87 7.55
CA ALA A 79 -12.91 1.46 7.08
C ALA A 79 -13.94 0.38 6.74
N ALA A 80 -13.55 -0.70 6.06
CA ALA A 80 -14.45 -1.81 5.73
C ALA A 80 -15.04 -2.46 6.99
N ARG A 81 -14.21 -2.69 8.02
CA ARG A 81 -14.69 -3.24 9.31
C ARG A 81 -15.61 -2.29 10.05
N LEU A 82 -15.32 -0.99 10.02
CA LEU A 82 -16.14 0.03 10.69
C LEU A 82 -17.52 0.13 10.04
N PHE A 83 -17.58 0.15 8.71
CA PHE A 83 -18.86 0.18 8.01
C PHE A 83 -19.66 -1.12 8.21
N ASP A 84 -19.01 -2.28 8.27
CA ASP A 84 -19.69 -3.57 8.49
C ASP A 84 -20.33 -3.64 9.89
N ALA A 85 -19.59 -3.15 10.90
CA ALA A 85 -20.12 -3.01 12.26
C ALA A 85 -21.30 -2.03 12.32
N ALA A 86 -21.21 -0.89 11.64
CA ALA A 86 -22.29 0.10 11.60
C ALA A 86 -23.54 -0.44 10.88
N GLU A 87 -23.38 -1.20 9.79
CA GLU A 87 -24.49 -1.85 9.11
C GLU A 87 -25.21 -2.85 10.04
N ALA A 88 -24.43 -3.65 10.78
CA ALA A 88 -24.98 -4.60 11.74
C ALA A 88 -25.76 -3.93 12.88
N GLU A 89 -25.28 -2.79 13.38
CA GLU A 89 -25.96 -1.99 14.40
C GLU A 89 -27.30 -1.44 13.88
N VAL A 90 -27.30 -0.82 12.70
CA VAL A 90 -28.53 -0.28 12.08
C VAL A 90 -29.55 -1.38 11.83
N VAL A 91 -29.12 -2.55 11.34
CA VAL A 91 -30.02 -3.70 11.15
C VAL A 91 -30.60 -4.21 12.48
N SER A 92 -29.80 -4.20 13.55
CA SER A 92 -30.25 -4.59 14.89
C SER A 92 -31.31 -3.63 15.43
N GLU A 93 -31.07 -2.32 15.35
CA GLU A 93 -32.03 -1.30 15.78
C GLU A 93 -33.35 -1.39 15.01
N LEU A 94 -33.28 -1.54 13.68
CA LEU A 94 -34.48 -1.69 12.85
C LEU A 94 -35.27 -2.95 13.21
N ARG A 95 -34.61 -4.06 13.60
CA ARG A 95 -35.29 -5.28 14.03
C ARG A 95 -35.89 -5.19 15.44
N GLY A 96 -35.32 -4.38 16.32
CA GLY A 96 -35.84 -4.16 17.68
C GLY A 96 -37.00 -3.17 17.74
N ALA A 97 -37.24 -2.40 16.67
CA ALA A 97 -38.30 -1.40 16.57
C ALA A 97 -39.65 -1.96 16.08
N TYR A 98 -39.71 -3.24 15.65
CA TYR A 98 -40.92 -3.95 15.21
C TYR A 98 -41.20 -5.16 16.11
#